data_AF-A0A100ITS1-F1
#
_entry.id   AF-A0A100ITS1-F1
#
_cell.length_a   1.000
_cell.length_b   1.000
_cell.length_c   1.000
_cell.angle_alpha   90.00
_cell.angle_beta   90.00
_cell.angle_gamma   90.00
#
_symmetry.space_group_name_H-M   'P 1'
#
loop_
_entity.id
_entity.type
_entity.pdbx_description
1 polymer ?
#
loop_
_entity_poly.entity_id
_entity_poly.type
_entity_poly.pdbx_seq_one_letter_code
_entity_poly.pdbx_strand_id
1 'polypeptide(L)'
;MHISQLYTYPIKSLQGVPISSATFTRTGFPYDRHYMLLKVLPNGEYKNMHVPHFPEMSLFYTDIIHSDDGKKATGSGSSRIVVTYRPPPFADQSQSQRKLEVPLVPDTAGLKEVEVVMHQSPTKGYIMGEEYNGWFSECFGYRVVLVYLGGNYRGVLGSFAPEKSAAHRGIQGWWWRDGVLGLGTGLVGVMILLSWVGMSMGLLGGIGATGAAGAVVWYGAGRQNKKEEQITFADTAPYLIVSRTSVEDVSARLAGDEEMDVTKARPNIVISGAETAFEEDFWAEVQIGEPGSARLLLTANCIRCQSLNVDYTTGKMGTGESGTVLKKLMKDRRVDKGAKFSPVFGRYGFLDGGSDGRTVRVGDAVVVARRVKERTVYDWPGLTN
;
A
#
# COMPACT_ATOMS: atom_id res chain seq x y z
N MET A 1 5.43 1.05 20.33
CA MET A 1 4.18 1.12 19.54
C MET A 1 3.71 -0.29 19.22
N HIS A 2 2.44 -0.46 18.82
CA HIS A 2 1.93 -1.74 18.32
C HIS A 2 0.89 -1.52 17.22
N ILE A 3 0.63 -2.54 16.42
CA ILE A 3 -0.46 -2.52 15.43
C ILE A 3 -1.79 -2.68 16.16
N SER A 4 -2.66 -1.68 16.09
CA SER A 4 -3.99 -1.77 16.70
C SER A 4 -5.06 -2.26 15.73
N GLN A 5 -4.91 -2.00 14.43
CA GLN A 5 -5.87 -2.43 13.42
C GLN A 5 -5.16 -2.72 12.08
N LEU A 6 -5.68 -3.69 11.34
CA LEU A 6 -5.29 -4.00 9.97
C LEU A 6 -6.54 -4.01 9.09
N TYR A 7 -6.39 -3.53 7.85
CA TYR A 7 -7.46 -3.55 6.85
C TYR A 7 -6.94 -3.98 5.47
N THR A 8 -7.76 -4.71 4.74
CA THR A 8 -7.61 -4.95 3.30
C THR A 8 -8.82 -4.40 2.55
N TYR A 9 -8.62 -3.94 1.31
CA TYR A 9 -9.67 -3.35 0.48
C TYR A 9 -9.80 -4.09 -0.85
N PRO A 10 -10.44 -5.26 -0.90
CA PRO A 10 -10.40 -6.14 -2.08
C PRO A 10 -10.91 -5.48 -3.36
N ILE A 11 -11.94 -4.63 -3.24
CA ILE A 11 -12.47 -3.80 -4.32
C ILE A 11 -12.18 -2.33 -3.99
N LYS A 12 -11.50 -1.64 -4.91
CA LYS A 12 -11.15 -0.23 -4.77
C LYS A 12 -12.39 0.61 -4.49
N SER A 13 -12.26 1.52 -3.52
CA SER A 13 -13.27 2.50 -3.13
C SER A 13 -14.54 1.97 -2.46
N LEU A 14 -14.72 0.67 -2.34
CA LEU A 14 -15.72 0.07 -1.44
C LEU A 14 -15.18 0.00 0.01
N GLN A 15 -16.03 -0.35 0.96
CA GLN A 15 -15.65 -0.51 2.38
C GLN A 15 -14.51 -1.53 2.54
N GLY A 16 -13.62 -1.30 3.51
CA GLY A 16 -12.54 -2.22 3.84
C GLY A 16 -12.99 -3.38 4.72
N VAL A 17 -12.20 -4.44 4.73
CA VAL A 17 -12.36 -5.61 5.59
C VAL A 17 -11.35 -5.50 6.74
N PRO A 18 -11.78 -5.41 8.01
CA PRO A 18 -10.88 -5.53 9.14
C PRO A 18 -10.35 -6.96 9.20
N ILE A 19 -9.03 -7.11 9.40
CA ILE A 19 -8.38 -8.41 9.50
C ILE A 19 -7.52 -8.48 10.75
N SER A 20 -7.35 -9.67 11.32
CA SER A 20 -6.50 -9.89 12.50
C SER A 20 -5.05 -10.19 12.12
N SER A 21 -4.82 -10.68 10.89
CA SER A 21 -3.50 -10.93 10.34
C SER A 21 -3.48 -10.96 8.82
N ALA A 22 -2.32 -10.69 8.22
CA ALA A 22 -2.07 -10.85 6.80
C ALA A 22 -0.62 -11.23 6.53
N THR A 23 -0.35 -11.71 5.33
CA THR A 23 1.01 -11.83 4.79
C THR A 23 1.40 -10.52 4.11
N PHE A 24 2.56 -9.97 4.43
CA PHE A 24 3.14 -8.87 3.68
C PHE A 24 3.53 -9.34 2.27
N THR A 25 3.11 -8.57 1.26
CA THR A 25 3.63 -8.71 -0.11
C THR A 25 4.17 -7.38 -0.63
N ARG A 26 4.99 -7.41 -1.70
CA ARG A 26 5.47 -6.16 -2.32
C ARG A 26 4.35 -5.26 -2.85
N THR A 27 3.19 -5.81 -3.20
CA THR A 27 2.08 -5.07 -3.83
C THR A 27 0.88 -4.81 -2.89
N GLY A 28 1.02 -5.09 -1.60
CA GLY A 28 -0.02 -4.86 -0.58
C GLY A 28 -0.38 -6.13 0.18
N PHE A 29 -1.39 -6.10 1.04
CA PHE A 29 -1.95 -7.36 1.57
C PHE A 29 -2.59 -8.19 0.44
N PRO A 30 -2.66 -9.52 0.58
CA PRO A 30 -3.32 -10.37 -0.38
C PRO A 30 -4.70 -9.83 -0.76
N TYR A 31 -4.95 -9.80 -2.07
CA TYR A 31 -6.20 -9.34 -2.68
C TYR A 31 -6.52 -7.85 -2.52
N ASP A 32 -5.69 -7.05 -1.85
CA ASP A 32 -5.93 -5.61 -1.67
C ASP A 32 -5.96 -4.87 -3.02
N ARG A 33 -7.11 -4.26 -3.33
CA ARG A 33 -7.40 -3.45 -4.53
C ARG A 33 -7.08 -4.16 -5.84
N HIS A 34 -7.34 -5.47 -5.91
CA HIS A 34 -7.25 -6.25 -7.14
C HIS A 34 -8.48 -6.09 -8.04
N TYR A 35 -9.54 -5.49 -7.51
CA TYR A 35 -10.73 -5.12 -8.26
C TYR A 35 -10.96 -3.61 -8.23
N MET A 36 -11.61 -3.09 -9.26
CA MET A 36 -12.19 -1.74 -9.26
C MET A 36 -13.47 -1.67 -10.08
N LEU A 37 -14.24 -0.60 -9.88
CA LEU A 37 -15.44 -0.32 -10.65
C LEU A 37 -15.20 0.80 -11.65
N LEU A 38 -15.77 0.64 -12.84
CA LEU A 38 -15.82 1.69 -13.86
C LEU A 38 -17.27 2.02 -14.19
N LYS A 39 -17.59 3.31 -14.28
CA LYS A 39 -18.86 3.77 -14.82
C LYS A 39 -18.78 3.76 -16.34
N VAL A 40 -19.80 3.21 -17.00
CA VAL A 40 -19.93 3.28 -18.46
C VAL A 40 -20.61 4.59 -18.83
N LEU A 41 -19.94 5.41 -19.63
CA LEU A 41 -20.44 6.69 -20.10
C LEU A 41 -21.35 6.50 -21.33
N PRO A 42 -22.21 7.49 -21.67
CA PRO A 42 -23.11 7.38 -22.83
C PRO A 42 -22.42 7.13 -24.17
N ASN A 43 -21.17 7.58 -24.33
CA ASN A 43 -20.34 7.35 -25.51
C ASN A 43 -19.66 5.96 -25.52
N GLY A 44 -19.88 5.12 -24.51
CA GLY A 44 -19.27 3.81 -24.36
C GLY A 44 -17.90 3.80 -23.69
N GLU A 45 -17.34 4.97 -23.36
CA GLU A 45 -16.08 5.07 -22.61
C GLU A 45 -16.28 4.73 -21.13
N TYR A 46 -15.16 4.43 -20.46
CA TYR A 46 -15.15 4.09 -19.04
C TYR A 46 -14.58 5.22 -18.20
N LYS A 47 -15.22 5.49 -17.07
CA LYS A 47 -14.72 6.41 -16.05
C LYS A 47 -14.39 5.66 -14.76
N ASN A 48 -13.17 5.80 -14.27
CA ASN A 48 -12.76 5.25 -12.97
C ASN A 48 -13.68 5.75 -11.86
N MET A 49 -14.20 4.82 -11.06
CA MET A 49 -15.03 5.18 -9.91
C MET A 49 -14.16 5.29 -8.65
N HIS A 50 -14.24 6.44 -8.01
CA HIS A 50 -13.59 6.73 -6.74
C HIS A 50 -14.62 7.32 -5.78
N VAL A 51 -14.63 6.86 -4.53
CA VAL A 51 -15.57 7.33 -3.49
C VAL A 51 -15.71 8.86 -3.34
N PRO A 52 -14.68 9.72 -3.49
CA PRO A 52 -14.90 11.17 -3.46
C PRO A 52 -15.82 11.70 -4.58
N HIS A 53 -15.91 11.01 -5.72
CA HIS A 53 -16.74 11.42 -6.87
C HIS A 53 -18.03 10.60 -7.00
N PHE A 54 -18.05 9.43 -6.36
CA PHE A 54 -19.16 8.48 -6.33
C PHE A 54 -19.35 8.02 -4.87
N PRO A 55 -19.83 8.90 -3.98
CA PRO A 55 -19.93 8.61 -2.54
C PRO A 55 -20.82 7.40 -2.24
N GLU A 56 -21.76 7.05 -3.13
CA GLU A 56 -22.63 5.90 -3.03
C GLU A 56 -21.88 4.55 -3.09
N MET A 57 -20.62 4.54 -3.54
CA MET A 57 -19.71 3.38 -3.39
C MET A 57 -19.51 2.96 -1.92
N SER A 58 -19.70 3.87 -0.96
CA SER A 58 -19.59 3.55 0.47
C SER A 58 -20.71 2.68 1.01
N LEU A 59 -21.80 2.50 0.24
CA LEU A 59 -22.93 1.65 0.59
C LEU A 59 -22.65 0.15 0.38
N PHE A 60 -21.50 -0.19 -0.19
CA PHE A 60 -21.09 -1.57 -0.47
C PHE A 60 -20.05 -2.02 0.56
N TYR A 61 -20.47 -2.96 1.40
CA TYR A 61 -19.66 -3.61 2.42
C TYR A 61 -18.95 -4.81 1.81
N THR A 62 -17.70 -5.05 2.17
CA THR A 62 -16.97 -6.24 1.71
C THR A 62 -16.60 -7.11 2.89
N ASP A 63 -16.50 -8.42 2.63
CA ASP A 63 -15.97 -9.43 3.53
C ASP A 63 -15.20 -10.46 2.70
N ILE A 64 -14.25 -11.17 3.30
CA ILE A 64 -13.49 -12.24 2.65
C ILE A 64 -13.76 -13.55 3.39
N ILE A 65 -14.39 -14.50 2.71
CA ILE A 65 -14.63 -15.83 3.23
C ILE A 65 -13.57 -16.75 2.67
N HIS A 66 -12.76 -17.32 3.55
CA HIS A 66 -11.87 -18.43 3.23
C HIS A 66 -12.62 -19.76 3.42
N SER A 67 -12.50 -20.67 2.47
CA SER A 67 -12.99 -22.04 2.64
C SER A 67 -12.12 -22.75 3.67
N ASP A 68 -12.70 -23.26 4.76
CA ASP A 68 -11.98 -23.92 5.85
C ASP A 68 -11.02 -25.04 5.39
N ASP A 69 -9.96 -25.19 6.17
CA ASP A 69 -8.79 -26.06 6.01
C ASP A 69 -9.05 -27.51 5.57
N GLY A 70 -8.25 -27.97 4.59
CA GLY A 70 -7.72 -29.34 4.61
C GLY A 70 -8.32 -30.39 3.66
N LYS A 71 -9.38 -30.10 2.91
CA LYS A 71 -9.78 -30.96 1.78
C LYS A 71 -9.57 -30.22 0.48
N LYS A 72 -8.72 -30.77 -0.40
CA LYS A 72 -8.52 -30.29 -1.78
C LYS A 72 -9.88 -30.03 -2.41
N ALA A 73 -10.30 -28.77 -2.45
CA ALA A 73 -11.53 -28.35 -3.10
C ALA A 73 -11.27 -28.31 -4.61
N THR A 74 -11.22 -29.49 -5.23
CA THR A 74 -11.43 -29.65 -6.66
C THR A 74 -12.92 -29.48 -6.92
N GLY A 75 -13.40 -28.24 -6.96
CA GLY A 75 -14.77 -27.87 -7.29
C GLY A 75 -15.32 -26.76 -6.39
N SER A 76 -15.58 -25.58 -6.98
CA SER A 76 -16.50 -24.48 -6.58
C SER A 76 -16.63 -24.05 -5.10
N GLY A 77 -15.77 -24.52 -4.19
CA GLY A 77 -15.69 -24.09 -2.79
C GLY A 77 -14.52 -23.13 -2.57
N SER A 78 -14.32 -22.16 -3.47
CA SER A 78 -13.17 -21.26 -3.43
C SER A 78 -13.37 -20.11 -2.45
N SER A 79 -12.26 -19.62 -1.89
CA SER A 79 -12.24 -18.38 -1.12
C SER A 79 -12.79 -17.21 -1.97
N ARG A 80 -13.67 -16.40 -1.38
CA ARG A 80 -14.50 -15.42 -2.12
C ARG A 80 -14.64 -14.12 -1.35
N ILE A 81 -14.87 -13.04 -2.08
CA ILE A 81 -15.28 -11.74 -1.56
C ILE A 81 -16.81 -11.73 -1.53
N VAL A 82 -17.41 -11.43 -0.38
CA VAL A 82 -18.84 -11.16 -0.29
C VAL A 82 -19.05 -9.67 -0.29
N VAL A 83 -19.71 -9.15 -1.33
CA VAL A 83 -20.13 -7.76 -1.43
C VAL A 83 -21.57 -7.64 -0.98
N THR A 84 -21.83 -6.85 0.08
CA THR A 84 -23.18 -6.58 0.57
C THR A 84 -23.55 -5.12 0.28
N TYR A 85 -24.52 -4.91 -0.61
CA TYR A 85 -25.12 -3.60 -0.84
C TYR A 85 -26.16 -3.31 0.24
N ARG A 86 -25.99 -2.19 0.95
CA ARG A 86 -26.96 -1.68 1.92
C ARG A 86 -27.53 -0.36 1.41
N PRO A 87 -28.80 -0.31 0.98
CA PRO A 87 -29.40 0.93 0.49
C PRO A 87 -29.44 1.98 1.62
N PRO A 88 -29.38 3.28 1.27
CA PRO A 88 -29.40 4.34 2.27
C PRO A 88 -30.76 4.38 2.99
N PRO A 89 -30.86 4.92 4.21
CA PRO A 89 -32.09 4.88 5.02
C PRO A 89 -33.33 5.54 4.38
N PHE A 90 -33.11 6.44 3.42
CA PHE A 90 -34.15 7.16 2.68
C PHE A 90 -34.49 6.51 1.32
N ALA A 91 -33.89 5.37 0.99
CA ALA A 91 -34.27 4.61 -0.19
C ALA A 91 -35.69 4.06 -0.04
N ASP A 92 -36.33 3.78 -1.17
CA ASP A 92 -37.62 3.10 -1.21
C ASP A 92 -37.53 1.75 -0.46
N GLN A 93 -38.55 1.41 0.32
CA GLN A 93 -38.65 0.15 1.07
C GLN A 93 -38.62 -1.08 0.15
N SER A 94 -38.88 -0.91 -1.15
CA SER A 94 -38.71 -1.95 -2.16
C SER A 94 -37.23 -2.33 -2.39
N GLN A 95 -36.28 -1.44 -2.09
CA GLN A 95 -34.85 -1.74 -2.15
C GLN A 95 -34.43 -2.50 -0.89
N SER A 96 -34.15 -3.79 -1.06
CA SER A 96 -33.64 -4.65 0.00
C SER A 96 -32.11 -4.74 -0.02
N GLN A 97 -31.53 -5.16 1.10
CA GLN A 97 -30.12 -5.53 1.14
C GLN A 97 -29.86 -6.69 0.17
N ARG A 98 -28.79 -6.57 -0.62
CA ARG A 98 -28.40 -7.59 -1.62
C ARG A 98 -26.97 -8.03 -1.40
N LYS A 99 -26.66 -9.27 -1.77
CA LYS A 99 -25.31 -9.82 -1.73
C LYS A 99 -24.86 -10.29 -3.11
N LEU A 100 -23.56 -10.21 -3.35
CA LEU A 100 -22.87 -10.75 -4.51
C LEU A 100 -21.60 -11.44 -4.04
N GLU A 101 -21.31 -12.61 -4.57
CA GLU A 101 -20.06 -13.29 -4.33
C GLU A 101 -19.14 -13.07 -5.52
N VAL A 102 -17.92 -12.61 -5.25
CA VAL A 102 -16.89 -12.38 -6.27
C VAL A 102 -15.72 -13.29 -5.95
N PRO A 103 -15.18 -14.07 -6.91
CA PRO A 103 -14.01 -14.91 -6.66
C PRO A 103 -12.82 -14.04 -6.24
N LEU A 104 -11.95 -14.52 -5.34
CA LEU A 104 -10.69 -13.78 -5.06
C LEU A 104 -9.73 -13.81 -6.24
N VAL A 105 -9.73 -14.93 -6.98
CA VAL A 105 -8.92 -15.17 -8.17
C VAL A 105 -9.81 -15.82 -9.23
N PRO A 106 -10.36 -15.05 -10.17
CA PRO A 106 -11.18 -15.57 -11.26
C PRO A 106 -10.30 -16.15 -12.37
N ASP A 107 -10.90 -17.03 -13.18
CA ASP A 107 -10.36 -17.36 -14.49
C ASP A 107 -10.55 -16.18 -15.44
N THR A 108 -9.48 -15.72 -16.07
CA THR A 108 -9.48 -14.60 -17.00
C THR A 108 -9.59 -15.04 -18.46
N ALA A 109 -9.60 -16.35 -18.73
CA ALA A 109 -9.72 -16.87 -20.09
C ALA A 109 -11.04 -16.38 -20.74
N GLY A 110 -10.92 -15.75 -21.91
CA GLY A 110 -12.06 -15.25 -22.67
C GLY A 110 -12.67 -13.94 -22.14
N LEU A 111 -12.20 -13.40 -21.01
CA LEU A 111 -12.66 -12.10 -20.53
C LEU A 111 -12.12 -10.96 -21.40
N LYS A 112 -12.94 -9.93 -21.60
CA LYS A 112 -12.55 -8.73 -22.35
C LYS A 112 -11.55 -7.90 -21.55
N GLU A 113 -10.40 -7.63 -22.15
CA GLU A 113 -9.44 -6.65 -21.62
C GLU A 113 -9.95 -5.21 -21.77
N VAL A 114 -9.64 -4.38 -20.80
CA VAL A 114 -9.88 -2.94 -20.80
C VAL A 114 -8.65 -2.20 -20.32
N GLU A 115 -8.29 -1.12 -21.00
CA GLU A 115 -7.25 -0.21 -20.52
C GLU A 115 -7.78 0.66 -19.40
N VAL A 116 -6.99 0.79 -18.34
CA VAL A 116 -7.31 1.61 -17.18
C VAL A 116 -6.13 2.51 -16.90
N VAL A 117 -6.32 3.82 -17.00
CA VAL A 117 -5.31 4.79 -16.59
C VAL A 117 -5.69 5.36 -15.24
N MET A 118 -4.85 5.13 -14.23
CA MET A 118 -5.04 5.65 -12.89
C MET A 118 -3.96 6.65 -12.54
N HIS A 119 -4.33 7.91 -12.38
CA HIS A 119 -3.41 8.98 -11.99
C HIS A 119 -2.17 9.00 -12.90
N GLN A 120 -2.40 8.98 -14.22
CA GLN A 120 -1.37 8.92 -15.27
C GLN A 120 -0.50 7.66 -15.30
N SER A 121 -0.76 6.66 -14.46
CA SER A 121 -0.08 5.36 -14.50
C SER A 121 -1.01 4.32 -15.16
N PRO A 122 -0.70 3.90 -16.39
CA PRO A 122 -1.55 3.01 -17.18
C PRO A 122 -1.43 1.56 -16.70
N THR A 123 -2.52 0.82 -16.89
CA THR A 123 -2.56 -0.64 -16.80
C THR A 123 -3.72 -1.21 -17.61
N LYS A 124 -3.89 -2.53 -17.54
CA LYS A 124 -5.03 -3.26 -18.05
C LYS A 124 -5.82 -3.93 -16.93
N GLY A 125 -7.02 -4.37 -17.23
CA GLY A 125 -7.78 -5.30 -16.42
C GLY A 125 -8.79 -6.07 -17.26
N TYR A 126 -9.49 -7.00 -16.62
CA TYR A 126 -10.47 -7.88 -17.24
C TYR A 126 -11.87 -7.53 -16.76
N ILE A 127 -12.80 -7.29 -17.69
CA ILE A 127 -14.21 -7.06 -17.36
C ILE A 127 -14.82 -8.41 -16.95
N MET A 128 -15.34 -8.48 -15.73
CA MET A 128 -15.74 -9.73 -15.07
C MET A 128 -17.00 -10.40 -15.64
N GLY A 129 -17.78 -9.71 -16.46
CA GLY A 129 -18.97 -10.26 -17.13
C GLY A 129 -20.31 -9.80 -16.53
N GLU A 130 -21.40 -10.20 -17.18
CA GLU A 130 -22.74 -9.63 -16.93
C GLU A 130 -23.29 -9.95 -15.53
N GLU A 131 -22.95 -11.11 -14.98
CA GLU A 131 -23.33 -11.48 -13.61
C GLU A 131 -22.93 -10.41 -12.58
N TYR A 132 -21.69 -9.92 -12.66
CA TYR A 132 -21.17 -8.91 -11.74
C TYR A 132 -21.57 -7.50 -12.18
N ASN A 133 -21.47 -7.22 -13.48
CA ASN A 133 -21.75 -5.89 -14.03
C ASN A 133 -23.22 -5.50 -13.85
N GLY A 134 -24.14 -6.41 -14.13
CA GLY A 134 -25.58 -6.23 -13.96
C GLY A 134 -25.93 -5.97 -12.49
N TRP A 135 -25.39 -6.77 -11.57
CA TRP A 135 -25.64 -6.59 -10.14
C TRP A 135 -25.21 -5.21 -9.62
N PHE A 136 -23.99 -4.76 -9.96
CA PHE A 136 -23.55 -3.42 -9.59
C PHE A 136 -24.40 -2.35 -10.28
N SER A 137 -24.69 -2.50 -11.58
CA SER A 137 -25.48 -1.53 -12.33
C SER A 137 -26.88 -1.32 -11.75
N GLU A 138 -27.53 -2.40 -11.31
CA GLU A 138 -28.81 -2.34 -10.62
C GLU A 138 -28.71 -1.61 -9.27
N CYS A 139 -27.67 -1.88 -8.48
CA CYS A 139 -27.47 -1.22 -7.18
C CYS A 139 -27.14 0.28 -7.32
N PHE A 140 -26.37 0.66 -8.34
CA PHE A 140 -26.02 2.07 -8.60
C PHE A 140 -27.11 2.84 -9.37
N GLY A 141 -28.00 2.15 -10.09
CA GLY A 141 -29.00 2.77 -10.97
C GLY A 141 -28.41 3.32 -12.28
N TYR A 142 -27.18 2.95 -12.62
CA TYR A 142 -26.51 3.30 -13.88
C TYR A 142 -25.50 2.22 -14.26
N ARG A 143 -25.10 2.19 -15.53
CA ARG A 143 -24.19 1.16 -16.04
C ARG A 143 -22.81 1.22 -15.36
N VAL A 144 -22.43 0.13 -14.73
CA VAL A 144 -21.16 -0.10 -14.03
C VAL A 144 -20.58 -1.44 -14.44
N VAL A 145 -19.25 -1.50 -14.59
CA VAL A 145 -18.55 -2.76 -14.81
C VAL A 145 -17.52 -3.02 -13.70
N LEU A 146 -17.41 -4.28 -13.30
CA LEU A 146 -16.37 -4.76 -12.39
C LEU A 146 -15.15 -5.21 -13.19
N VAL A 147 -13.99 -4.67 -12.82
CA VAL A 147 -12.71 -4.95 -13.47
C VAL A 147 -11.76 -5.64 -12.51
N TYR A 148 -11.22 -6.78 -12.92
CA TYR A 148 -10.18 -7.51 -12.21
C TYR A 148 -8.79 -7.18 -12.78
N LEU A 149 -7.82 -6.94 -11.91
CA LEU A 149 -6.45 -6.59 -12.29
C LEU A 149 -5.72 -7.75 -13.00
N GLY A 150 -5.87 -8.97 -12.49
CA GLY A 150 -5.02 -10.09 -12.87
C GLY A 150 -3.54 -9.81 -12.56
N GLY A 151 -2.64 -10.16 -13.47
CA GLY A 151 -1.21 -9.87 -13.37
C GLY A 151 -0.80 -8.47 -13.85
N ASN A 152 -1.75 -7.60 -14.18
CA ASN A 152 -1.49 -6.30 -14.81
C ASN A 152 -1.20 -5.22 -13.75
N TYR A 153 -0.12 -5.36 -12.99
CA TYR A 153 0.27 -4.33 -12.03
C TYR A 153 0.75 -3.05 -12.74
N ARG A 154 0.55 -1.90 -12.10
CA ARG A 154 0.89 -0.59 -12.66
C ARG A 154 2.12 0.01 -11.99
N GLY A 155 2.86 0.82 -12.73
CA GLY A 155 4.10 1.43 -12.25
C GLY A 155 3.86 2.52 -11.19
N VAL A 156 4.80 2.59 -10.24
CA VAL A 156 4.89 3.67 -9.24
C VAL A 156 5.60 4.88 -9.86
N LEU A 157 4.97 6.05 -9.78
CA LEU A 157 5.45 7.28 -10.40
C LEU A 157 6.10 8.25 -9.39
N GLY A 158 6.74 9.30 -9.91
CA GLY A 158 7.40 10.32 -9.11
C GLY A 158 8.54 9.75 -8.26
N SER A 159 8.68 10.28 -7.04
CA SER A 159 9.67 9.87 -6.05
C SER A 159 9.14 8.85 -5.03
N PHE A 160 8.00 8.21 -5.30
CA PHE A 160 7.31 7.35 -4.32
C PHE A 160 8.01 6.02 -4.08
N ALA A 161 8.62 5.44 -5.11
CA ALA A 161 9.36 4.19 -4.96
C ALA A 161 10.58 4.40 -4.04
N PRO A 162 10.93 3.46 -3.14
CA PRO A 162 12.00 3.67 -2.17
C PRO A 162 13.34 4.12 -2.77
N GLU A 163 13.73 3.58 -3.91
CA GLU A 163 14.97 3.95 -4.61
C GLU A 163 14.97 5.39 -5.16
N LYS A 164 13.80 5.98 -5.35
CA LYS A 164 13.63 7.37 -5.82
C LYS A 164 13.26 8.33 -4.66
N SER A 165 12.88 7.82 -3.50
CA SER A 165 12.41 8.66 -2.39
C SER A 165 13.56 9.38 -1.69
N ALA A 166 13.38 10.66 -1.39
CA ALA A 166 14.35 11.41 -0.56
C ALA A 166 14.54 10.81 0.84
N ALA A 167 13.56 10.03 1.34
CA ALA A 167 13.67 9.35 2.62
C ALA A 167 14.66 8.18 2.60
N HIS A 168 15.05 7.66 1.43
CA HIS A 168 15.87 6.46 1.27
C HIS A 168 17.02 6.60 0.25
N ARG A 169 17.01 7.63 -0.60
CA ARG A 169 18.11 7.99 -1.52
C ARG A 169 19.39 8.24 -0.74
N GLY A 170 20.49 7.62 -1.17
CA GLY A 170 21.83 7.78 -0.58
C GLY A 170 22.24 6.75 0.48
N ILE A 171 21.33 5.92 0.99
CA ILE A 171 21.64 4.90 2.01
C ILE A 171 22.25 3.63 1.39
N GLN A 172 22.01 3.38 0.10
CA GLN A 172 22.57 2.23 -0.62
C GLN A 172 24.11 2.26 -0.66
N GLY A 173 24.74 3.42 -0.45
CA GLY A 173 26.19 3.56 -0.32
C GLY A 173 26.74 3.45 1.11
N TRP A 174 25.90 3.52 2.14
CA TRP A 174 26.37 3.49 3.54
C TRP A 174 26.67 2.05 4.00
N TRP A 175 25.80 1.09 3.68
CA TRP A 175 26.04 -0.34 3.95
C TRP A 175 27.25 -0.91 3.17
N TRP A 176 27.59 -0.33 2.02
CA TRP A 176 28.82 -0.67 1.29
C TRP A 176 30.08 -0.07 1.93
N ARG A 177 29.99 1.08 2.61
CA ARG A 177 31.16 1.70 3.28
C ARG A 177 31.61 0.89 4.51
N ASP A 178 30.68 0.35 5.28
CA ASP A 178 31.03 -0.43 6.48
C ASP A 178 31.51 -1.86 6.12
N GLY A 179 30.99 -2.45 5.04
CA GLY A 179 31.51 -3.72 4.50
C GLY A 179 32.91 -3.60 3.88
N VAL A 180 33.23 -2.46 3.26
CA VAL A 180 34.58 -2.19 2.72
C VAL A 180 35.58 -1.83 3.82
N LEU A 181 35.16 -1.16 4.90
CA LEU A 181 36.03 -0.94 6.06
C LEU A 181 36.33 -2.24 6.84
N GLY A 182 35.39 -3.20 6.90
CA GLY A 182 35.61 -4.51 7.51
C GLY A 182 36.51 -5.45 6.72
N LEU A 183 36.60 -5.28 5.40
CA LEU A 183 37.52 -6.07 4.54
C LEU A 183 38.91 -5.43 4.44
N GLY A 184 39.01 -4.10 4.58
CA GLY A 184 40.30 -3.39 4.62
C GLY A 184 41.12 -3.66 5.89
N THR A 185 40.47 -3.91 7.02
CA THR A 185 41.15 -4.26 8.29
C THR A 185 41.59 -5.72 8.34
N GLY A 186 40.87 -6.63 7.66
CA GLY A 186 41.26 -8.04 7.53
C GLY A 186 42.52 -8.26 6.66
N LEU A 187 42.67 -7.51 5.57
CA LEU A 187 43.85 -7.62 4.68
C LEU A 187 45.14 -7.07 5.29
N VAL A 188 45.04 -6.02 6.14
CA VAL A 188 46.19 -5.51 6.89
C VAL A 188 46.59 -6.46 8.03
N GLY A 189 45.61 -7.12 8.68
CA GLY A 189 45.86 -8.14 9.70
C GLY A 189 46.56 -9.40 9.17
N VAL A 190 46.24 -9.84 7.95
CA VAL A 190 46.90 -11.00 7.30
C VAL A 190 48.32 -10.66 6.82
N MET A 191 48.59 -9.41 6.42
CA MET A 191 49.94 -8.96 6.03
C MET A 191 50.91 -8.81 7.21
N ILE A 192 50.39 -8.61 8.44
CA ILE A 192 51.20 -8.55 9.66
C ILE A 192 51.48 -9.95 10.24
N LEU A 193 50.64 -10.95 9.96
CA LEU A 193 50.86 -12.34 10.39
C LEU A 193 51.83 -13.12 9.50
N LEU A 194 52.10 -12.67 8.27
CA LEU A 194 53.03 -13.31 7.35
C LEU A 194 54.49 -12.80 7.48
N SER A 195 54.74 -11.77 8.30
CA SER A 195 56.11 -11.30 8.59
C SER A 195 56.79 -12.07 9.75
N TRP A 196 56.08 -13.01 10.39
CA TRP A 196 56.60 -13.83 11.51
C TRP A 196 56.91 -15.29 11.16
N VAL A 197 56.61 -15.75 9.95
CA VAL A 197 57.02 -17.07 9.47
C VAL A 197 57.98 -16.87 8.32
N GLY A 198 59.28 -16.85 8.65
CA GLY A 198 60.34 -16.67 7.68
C GLY A 198 60.27 -17.74 6.59
N MET A 199 59.90 -17.32 5.38
CA MET A 199 60.04 -18.15 4.19
C MET A 199 60.68 -17.31 3.09
N SER A 200 61.89 -17.72 2.75
CA SER A 200 62.79 -17.16 1.75
C SER A 200 62.15 -17.02 0.38
N MET A 201 62.36 -15.86 -0.25
CA MET A 201 61.99 -15.58 -1.64
C MET A 201 62.73 -16.52 -2.61
N GLY A 202 61.96 -17.36 -3.30
CA GLY A 202 62.39 -18.10 -4.48
C GLY A 202 61.41 -17.84 -5.62
N LEU A 203 61.93 -17.24 -6.69
CA LEU A 203 61.24 -16.97 -7.96
C LEU A 203 60.40 -18.16 -8.45
N LEU A 204 59.10 -17.95 -8.69
CA LEU A 204 58.33 -18.71 -9.68
C LEU A 204 57.03 -18.00 -10.05
N GLY A 205 56.92 -17.65 -11.34
CA GLY A 205 55.68 -17.75 -12.11
C GLY A 205 54.64 -16.66 -11.90
N GLY A 206 54.67 -15.66 -12.78
CA GLY A 206 53.51 -14.80 -13.00
C GLY A 206 52.29 -15.56 -13.52
N ILE A 207 51.15 -14.86 -13.46
CA ILE A 207 49.80 -15.30 -13.84
C ILE A 207 49.13 -16.17 -12.75
N GLY A 208 48.49 -15.52 -11.77
CA GLY A 208 47.67 -16.25 -10.79
C GLY A 208 46.97 -15.43 -9.71
N ALA A 209 47.32 -14.16 -9.49
CA ALA A 209 46.73 -13.37 -8.41
C ALA A 209 45.60 -12.42 -8.84
N THR A 210 45.51 -12.05 -10.12
CA THR A 210 44.50 -11.09 -10.61
C THR A 210 43.15 -11.74 -10.95
N GLY A 211 43.14 -13.05 -11.23
CA GLY A 211 41.92 -13.79 -11.59
C GLY A 211 41.03 -14.15 -10.40
N ALA A 212 41.61 -14.45 -9.24
CA ALA A 212 40.85 -14.83 -8.05
C ALA A 212 40.15 -13.62 -7.40
N ALA A 213 40.80 -12.45 -7.35
CA ALA A 213 40.18 -11.23 -6.85
C ALA A 213 39.05 -10.73 -7.77
N GLY A 214 39.22 -10.83 -9.09
CA GLY A 214 38.18 -10.50 -10.06
C GLY A 214 36.98 -11.44 -9.99
N ALA A 215 37.20 -12.75 -9.78
CA ALA A 215 36.13 -13.73 -9.66
C ALA A 215 35.29 -13.56 -8.39
N VAL A 216 35.90 -13.20 -7.25
CA VAL A 216 35.14 -12.92 -6.00
C VAL A 216 34.34 -11.61 -6.09
N VAL A 217 34.88 -10.59 -6.77
CA VAL A 217 34.14 -9.33 -7.02
C VAL A 217 32.98 -9.53 -8.01
N TRP A 218 33.12 -10.43 -8.99
CA TRP A 218 32.06 -10.69 -9.97
C TRP A 218 30.99 -11.67 -9.47
N TYR A 219 31.34 -12.65 -8.62
CA TYR A 219 30.37 -13.58 -8.03
C TYR A 219 29.49 -12.94 -6.94
N GLY A 220 29.96 -11.88 -6.27
CA GLY A 220 29.17 -11.13 -5.27
C GLY A 220 28.32 -10.00 -5.84
N ALA A 221 28.66 -9.53 -7.05
CA ALA A 221 27.89 -8.50 -7.76
C ALA A 221 26.90 -9.16 -8.73
N GLY A 222 26.08 -10.07 -8.22
CA GLY A 222 24.79 -10.36 -8.85
C GLY A 222 24.02 -9.05 -8.87
N ARG A 223 24.11 -8.32 -10.00
CA ARG A 223 23.25 -7.21 -10.34
C ARG A 223 21.86 -7.81 -10.46
N GLN A 224 21.20 -8.03 -9.32
CA GLN A 224 19.77 -8.31 -9.33
C GLN A 224 19.17 -7.14 -10.08
N ASN A 225 18.58 -7.43 -11.25
CA ASN A 225 17.68 -6.52 -11.91
C ASN A 225 16.59 -6.21 -10.89
N LYS A 226 16.76 -5.11 -10.17
CA LYS A 226 15.88 -4.72 -9.08
C LYS A 226 14.55 -4.41 -9.77
N LYS A 227 13.59 -5.33 -9.64
CA LYS A 227 12.26 -5.16 -10.24
C LYS A 227 11.71 -3.82 -9.74
N GLU A 228 11.30 -2.98 -10.69
CA GLU A 228 10.62 -1.71 -10.41
C GLU A 228 9.46 -1.95 -9.45
N GLU A 229 9.19 -0.97 -8.58
CA GLU A 229 8.02 -1.06 -7.70
C GLU A 229 6.72 -0.98 -8.51
N GLN A 230 5.81 -1.88 -8.19
CA GLN A 230 4.51 -1.99 -8.84
C GLN A 230 3.41 -1.92 -7.79
N ILE A 231 2.24 -1.45 -8.20
CA ILE A 231 1.04 -1.36 -7.35
C ILE A 231 -0.17 -1.94 -8.07
N THR A 232 -1.20 -2.27 -7.29
CA THR A 232 -2.52 -2.68 -7.79
C THR A 232 -3.34 -1.45 -8.22
N PHE A 233 -4.68 -1.51 -8.12
CA PHE A 233 -5.51 -0.31 -8.19
C PHE A 233 -5.42 0.59 -6.92
N ALA A 234 -4.45 0.36 -6.02
CA ALA A 234 -4.02 1.34 -5.02
C ALA A 234 -3.64 2.67 -5.67
N ASP A 235 -3.80 3.83 -4.99
CA ASP A 235 -3.61 5.15 -5.63
C ASP A 235 -2.12 5.49 -5.90
N THR A 236 -1.22 5.23 -4.96
CA THR A 236 0.21 5.60 -5.11
C THR A 236 1.19 4.62 -4.47
N ALA A 237 0.78 3.87 -3.44
CA ALA A 237 1.63 2.92 -2.73
C ALA A 237 0.86 1.68 -2.25
N PRO A 238 1.54 0.55 -2.03
CA PRO A 238 0.95 -0.70 -1.54
C PRO A 238 0.30 -0.60 -0.16
N TYR A 239 0.91 0.18 0.74
CA TYR A 239 0.45 0.34 2.12
C TYR A 239 0.24 1.80 2.47
N LEU A 240 -0.82 2.06 3.24
CA LEU A 240 -1.03 3.31 3.94
C LEU A 240 -1.01 3.05 5.46
N ILE A 241 -0.13 3.75 6.15
CA ILE A 241 0.00 3.73 7.61
C ILE A 241 -0.64 4.98 8.19
N VAL A 242 -1.38 4.83 9.28
CA VAL A 242 -1.95 5.93 10.06
C VAL A 242 -1.64 5.69 11.55
N SER A 243 -1.34 6.76 12.28
CA SER A 243 -1.22 6.71 13.74
C SER A 243 -2.59 6.90 14.39
N ARG A 244 -2.92 6.08 15.40
CA ARG A 244 -4.13 6.26 16.22
C ARG A 244 -4.09 7.60 16.96
N THR A 245 -2.92 8.05 17.43
CA THR A 245 -2.72 9.36 18.06
C THR A 245 -3.12 10.50 17.11
N SER A 246 -2.86 10.36 15.80
CA SER A 246 -3.31 11.34 14.79
C SER A 246 -4.81 11.30 14.56
N VAL A 247 -5.43 10.12 14.60
CA VAL A 247 -6.90 9.96 14.51
C VAL A 247 -7.59 10.63 15.69
N GLU A 248 -7.04 10.46 16.89
CA GLU A 248 -7.55 11.08 18.13
C GLU A 248 -7.42 12.60 18.10
N ASP A 249 -6.29 13.13 17.63
CA ASP A 249 -6.14 14.58 17.41
C ASP A 249 -7.21 15.12 16.46
N VAL A 250 -7.48 14.43 15.35
CA VAL A 250 -8.53 14.87 14.42
C VAL A 250 -9.92 14.74 15.03
N SER A 251 -10.18 13.69 15.80
CA SER A 251 -11.45 13.49 16.52
C SER A 251 -11.70 14.63 17.51
N ALA A 252 -10.67 15.06 18.25
CA ALA A 252 -10.75 16.19 19.17
C ALA A 252 -11.03 17.54 18.50
N ARG A 253 -10.92 17.64 17.16
CA ARG A 253 -11.29 18.85 16.39
C ARG A 253 -12.78 18.87 15.99
N LEU A 254 -13.47 17.74 16.11
CA LEU A 254 -14.91 17.61 15.82
C LEU A 254 -15.71 18.06 17.05
N ALA A 255 -16.91 18.58 16.84
CA ALA A 255 -17.79 18.98 17.94
C ALA A 255 -18.61 17.80 18.46
N GLY A 256 -18.98 17.87 19.74
CA GLY A 256 -19.78 16.82 20.42
C GLY A 256 -18.98 15.53 20.62
N ASP A 257 -19.68 14.41 20.58
CA ASP A 257 -19.12 13.05 20.76
C ASP A 257 -18.73 12.40 19.42
N GLU A 258 -18.62 13.17 18.33
CA GLU A 258 -18.23 12.63 17.02
C GLU A 258 -16.73 12.30 16.95
N GLU A 259 -16.40 11.08 16.54
CA GLU A 259 -15.03 10.64 16.29
C GLU A 259 -14.71 10.57 14.79
N MET A 260 -13.44 10.77 14.45
CA MET A 260 -12.95 10.52 13.10
C MET A 260 -13.03 9.02 12.80
N ASP A 261 -13.83 8.67 11.79
CA ASP A 261 -13.80 7.33 11.21
C ASP A 261 -12.50 7.12 10.41
N VAL A 262 -11.57 6.39 11.02
CA VAL A 262 -10.27 6.04 10.42
C VAL A 262 -10.41 5.26 9.12
N THR A 263 -11.50 4.50 8.93
CA THR A 263 -11.69 3.69 7.71
C THR A 263 -11.90 4.57 6.47
N LYS A 264 -12.39 5.81 6.64
CA LYS A 264 -12.47 6.82 5.57
C LYS A 264 -11.10 7.29 5.11
N ALA A 265 -10.08 7.20 5.97
CA ALA A 265 -8.69 7.43 5.57
C ALA A 265 -8.13 6.28 4.70
N ARG A 266 -8.79 5.11 4.76
CA ARG A 266 -8.47 3.87 4.06
C ARG A 266 -7.05 3.31 4.34
N PRO A 267 -6.55 3.34 5.60
CA PRO A 267 -5.24 2.78 5.90
C PRO A 267 -5.26 1.26 5.78
N ASN A 268 -4.11 0.67 5.49
CA ASN A 268 -3.91 -0.76 5.63
C ASN A 268 -3.45 -1.12 7.06
N ILE A 269 -2.70 -0.23 7.71
CA ILE A 269 -2.13 -0.46 9.04
C ILE A 269 -2.39 0.76 9.92
N VAL A 270 -2.99 0.53 11.09
CA VAL A 270 -3.15 1.54 12.13
C VAL A 270 -2.22 1.20 13.29
N ILE A 271 -1.41 2.17 13.70
CA ILE A 271 -0.38 2.00 14.74
C ILE A 271 -0.75 2.84 15.94
N SER A 272 -0.72 2.24 17.13
CA SER A 272 -0.99 2.90 18.40
C SER A 272 0.27 3.07 19.25
N GLY A 273 0.25 4.08 20.12
CA GLY A 273 1.36 4.42 21.03
C GLY A 273 2.40 5.35 20.41
N ALA A 274 2.04 6.10 19.36
CA ALA A 274 2.83 7.22 18.88
C ALA A 274 2.79 8.36 19.92
N GLU A 275 3.91 9.02 20.18
CA GLU A 275 4.05 9.99 21.28
C GLU A 275 3.27 11.28 21.00
N THR A 276 3.25 11.71 19.74
CA THR A 276 2.58 12.94 19.32
C THR A 276 1.80 12.75 18.03
N ALA A 277 0.74 13.53 17.84
CA ALA A 277 -0.04 13.50 16.62
C ALA A 277 0.81 13.89 15.39
N PHE A 278 0.57 13.21 14.28
CA PHE A 278 1.20 13.38 12.98
C PHE A 278 2.71 13.13 12.92
N GLU A 279 3.29 12.48 13.94
CA GLU A 279 4.71 12.16 13.90
C GLU A 279 5.07 11.15 12.79
N GLU A 280 4.08 10.40 12.29
CA GLU A 280 4.24 9.48 11.16
C GLU A 280 4.65 10.18 9.86
N ASP A 281 4.43 11.49 9.75
CA ASP A 281 4.94 12.33 8.66
C ASP A 281 6.47 12.18 8.48
N PHE A 282 7.17 11.87 9.57
CA PHE A 282 8.62 11.83 9.65
C PHE A 282 9.17 10.41 9.74
N TRP A 283 8.33 9.39 9.83
CA TRP A 283 8.80 8.01 9.83
C TRP A 283 9.34 7.65 8.45
N ALA A 284 10.56 7.12 8.43
CA ALA A 284 11.26 6.69 7.23
C ALA A 284 11.30 5.17 7.12
N GLU A 285 11.43 4.47 8.26
CA GLU A 285 11.44 3.02 8.32
C GLU A 285 10.74 2.56 9.61
N VAL A 286 9.84 1.59 9.47
CA VAL A 286 9.22 0.90 10.61
C VAL A 286 9.51 -0.60 10.53
N GLN A 287 9.83 -1.18 11.68
CA GLN A 287 10.04 -2.61 11.88
C GLN A 287 8.84 -3.17 12.65
N ILE A 288 8.30 -4.30 12.18
CA ILE A 288 7.05 -4.89 12.68
C ILE A 288 7.28 -6.37 13.02
N GLY A 289 6.96 -6.74 14.27
CA GLY A 289 7.03 -8.12 14.78
C GLY A 289 8.44 -8.59 15.18
N GLU A 290 8.51 -9.64 16.00
CA GLU A 290 9.76 -10.32 16.41
C GLU A 290 9.57 -11.83 16.58
N PRO A 291 10.61 -12.68 16.35
CA PRO A 291 11.92 -12.38 15.76
C PRO A 291 11.89 -12.38 14.22
N GLY A 292 12.74 -11.54 13.59
CA GLY A 292 12.72 -11.35 12.13
C GLY A 292 11.65 -10.36 11.69
N SER A 293 11.71 -9.14 12.21
CA SER A 293 10.77 -8.07 11.91
C SER A 293 10.63 -7.80 10.41
N ALA A 294 9.41 -7.64 9.92
CA ALA A 294 9.17 -7.08 8.59
C ALA A 294 9.52 -5.60 8.58
N ARG A 295 10.14 -5.13 7.50
CA ARG A 295 10.55 -3.74 7.31
C ARG A 295 9.66 -3.07 6.28
N LEU A 296 9.01 -1.97 6.66
CA LEU A 296 8.32 -1.08 5.74
C LEU A 296 9.13 0.20 5.54
N LEU A 297 9.40 0.51 4.28
CA LEU A 297 10.09 1.69 3.80
C LEU A 297 9.04 2.78 3.53
N LEU A 298 9.03 3.82 4.35
CA LEU A 298 8.02 4.88 4.29
C LEU A 298 8.52 6.06 3.47
N THR A 299 7.85 6.35 2.36
CA THR A 299 8.46 7.13 1.26
C THR A 299 7.77 8.45 0.94
N ALA A 300 6.47 8.56 1.17
CA ALA A 300 5.69 9.77 0.84
C ALA A 300 4.53 9.99 1.82
N ASN A 301 4.12 11.24 1.98
CA ASN A 301 3.00 11.62 2.83
C ASN A 301 1.69 11.49 2.06
N CYS A 302 0.63 11.00 2.71
CA CYS A 302 -0.66 10.82 2.06
C CYS A 302 -1.44 12.13 2.06
N ILE A 303 -1.58 12.73 0.86
CA ILE A 303 -2.48 13.86 0.66
C ILE A 303 -3.93 13.38 0.73
N ARG A 304 -4.80 14.16 1.35
CA ARG A 304 -6.20 13.80 1.56
C ARG A 304 -7.13 14.58 0.64
N CYS A 305 -8.13 13.87 0.14
CA CYS A 305 -9.22 14.42 -0.65
C CYS A 305 -10.54 14.37 0.14
N GLN A 306 -11.63 14.79 -0.50
CA GLN A 306 -12.97 14.82 0.09
C GLN A 306 -13.56 13.46 0.50
N SER A 307 -12.86 12.35 0.23
CA SER A 307 -13.24 11.01 0.72
C SER A 307 -13.46 10.96 2.24
N LEU A 308 -12.71 11.76 3.00
CA LEU A 308 -12.86 11.84 4.47
C LEU A 308 -14.23 12.37 4.91
N ASN A 309 -14.91 13.13 4.06
CA ASN A 309 -16.18 13.78 4.35
C ASN A 309 -17.37 12.96 3.84
N VAL A 310 -17.17 11.76 3.30
CA VAL A 310 -18.26 10.92 2.82
C VAL A 310 -18.97 10.29 4.02
N ASP A 311 -20.29 10.31 4.02
CA ASP A 311 -21.13 9.60 4.97
C ASP A 311 -21.44 8.21 4.43
N TYR A 312 -20.90 7.20 5.12
CA TYR A 312 -20.98 5.79 4.75
C TYR A 312 -22.36 5.17 5.00
N THR A 313 -23.23 5.86 5.72
CA THR A 313 -24.63 5.45 5.93
C THR A 313 -25.50 5.90 4.78
N THR A 314 -25.29 7.13 4.30
CA THR A 314 -26.16 7.75 3.29
C THR A 314 -25.62 7.61 1.87
N GLY A 315 -24.34 7.28 1.69
CA GLY A 315 -23.71 7.23 0.38
C GLY A 315 -23.58 8.63 -0.25
N LYS A 316 -23.51 9.68 0.57
CA LYS A 316 -23.44 11.09 0.14
C LYS A 316 -22.30 11.82 0.85
N MET A 317 -22.03 13.05 0.42
CA MET A 317 -21.18 13.94 1.21
C MET A 317 -21.89 14.29 2.52
N GLY A 318 -21.19 14.15 3.64
CA GLY A 318 -21.71 14.45 4.96
C GLY A 318 -22.01 15.94 5.12
N THR A 319 -23.11 16.24 5.83
CA THR A 319 -23.58 17.62 6.10
C THR A 319 -23.29 18.09 7.52
N GLY A 320 -22.96 17.18 8.45
CA GLY A 320 -22.60 17.45 9.85
C GLY A 320 -21.09 17.54 10.10
N GLU A 321 -20.66 17.36 11.36
CA GLU A 321 -19.24 17.50 11.75
C GLU A 321 -18.34 16.49 11.03
N SER A 322 -18.77 15.24 10.88
CA SER A 322 -18.08 14.22 10.08
C SER A 322 -17.91 14.60 8.60
N GLY A 323 -18.73 15.52 8.07
CA GLY A 323 -18.60 16.13 6.75
C GLY A 323 -17.56 17.25 6.68
N THR A 324 -16.91 17.60 7.79
CA THR A 324 -15.95 18.72 7.89
C THR A 324 -14.51 18.30 8.13
N VAL A 325 -14.22 17.00 8.29
CA VAL A 325 -12.88 16.46 8.61
C VAL A 325 -11.78 17.05 7.71
N LEU A 326 -11.98 17.06 6.39
CA LEU A 326 -11.02 17.64 5.46
C LEU A 326 -10.77 19.14 5.73
N LYS A 327 -11.83 19.90 6.04
CA LYS A 327 -11.73 21.33 6.37
C LYS A 327 -10.97 21.54 7.69
N LYS A 328 -11.17 20.67 8.69
CA LYS A 328 -10.43 20.73 9.97
C LYS A 328 -8.93 20.48 9.74
N LEU A 329 -8.58 19.52 8.88
CA LEU A 329 -7.19 19.25 8.49
C LEU A 329 -6.59 20.38 7.63
N MET A 330 -7.35 20.99 6.72
CA MET A 330 -6.83 22.07 5.85
C MET A 330 -6.28 23.29 6.60
N LYS A 331 -6.69 23.50 7.86
CA LYS A 331 -6.25 24.63 8.68
C LYS A 331 -4.73 24.64 8.90
N ASP A 332 -4.14 23.49 9.14
CA ASP A 332 -2.75 23.33 9.60
C ASP A 332 -2.01 22.17 8.92
N ARG A 333 -2.70 21.25 8.24
CA ARG A 333 -2.09 20.05 7.62
C ARG A 333 -1.73 20.20 6.15
N ARG A 334 -1.82 21.39 5.56
CA ARG A 334 -1.25 21.69 4.23
C ARG A 334 0.27 21.89 4.32
N VAL A 335 0.95 20.82 4.71
CA VAL A 335 2.37 20.82 5.12
C VAL A 335 3.32 20.25 4.06
N ASP A 336 2.79 19.73 2.96
CA ASP A 336 3.57 19.19 1.85
C ASP A 336 3.83 20.28 0.80
N LYS A 337 5.11 20.52 0.47
CA LYS A 337 5.53 21.57 -0.48
C LYS A 337 5.04 21.30 -1.90
N GLY A 338 4.83 20.03 -2.27
CA GLY A 338 4.40 19.60 -3.60
C GLY A 338 2.88 19.53 -3.76
N ALA A 339 2.13 19.43 -2.66
CA ALA A 339 0.68 19.38 -2.64
C ALA A 339 0.08 20.48 -1.75
N LYS A 340 0.37 21.74 -2.07
CA LYS A 340 0.08 22.93 -1.24
C LYS A 340 -1.40 23.13 -0.88
N PHE A 341 -2.31 22.53 -1.63
CA PHE A 341 -3.77 22.71 -1.46
C PHE A 341 -4.44 21.55 -0.74
N SER A 342 -3.74 20.44 -0.53
CA SER A 342 -4.30 19.22 0.07
C SER A 342 -3.66 18.98 1.43
N PRO A 343 -4.46 18.72 2.49
CA PRO A 343 -3.88 18.39 3.78
C PRO A 343 -3.26 16.99 3.77
N VAL A 344 -2.30 16.75 4.64
CA VAL A 344 -1.63 15.46 4.84
C VAL A 344 -2.20 14.71 6.04
N PHE A 345 -2.51 13.43 5.83
CA PHE A 345 -2.87 12.50 6.91
C PHE A 345 -2.48 11.06 6.53
N GLY A 346 -1.57 10.46 7.30
CA GLY A 346 -1.01 9.14 7.03
C GLY A 346 0.21 9.15 6.11
N ARG A 347 0.89 8.00 6.07
CA ARG A 347 2.20 7.81 5.45
C ARG A 347 2.18 6.59 4.54
N TYR A 348 2.64 6.76 3.30
CA TYR A 348 2.75 5.68 2.32
C TYR A 348 3.98 4.80 2.58
N GLY A 349 3.78 3.49 2.48
CA GLY A 349 4.79 2.47 2.75
C GLY A 349 4.95 1.47 1.62
N PHE A 350 6.18 0.99 1.48
CA PHE A 350 6.62 -0.07 0.58
C PHE A 350 7.29 -1.16 1.39
N LEU A 351 7.17 -2.41 0.97
CA LEU A 351 7.81 -3.53 1.65
C LEU A 351 9.28 -3.63 1.26
N ASP A 352 10.18 -3.77 2.24
CA ASP A 352 11.57 -4.14 1.97
C ASP A 352 11.63 -5.56 1.39
N GLY A 353 12.49 -5.78 0.39
CA GLY A 353 12.53 -7.05 -0.35
C GLY A 353 12.78 -8.29 0.52
N GLY A 354 13.54 -8.17 1.61
CA GLY A 354 13.78 -9.26 2.57
C GLY A 354 12.62 -9.55 3.54
N SER A 355 11.52 -8.82 3.38
CA SER A 355 10.32 -8.93 4.22
C SER A 355 9.11 -9.53 3.50
N ASP A 356 9.24 -9.86 2.21
CA ASP A 356 8.20 -10.51 1.42
C ASP A 356 7.82 -11.88 2.02
N GLY A 357 6.53 -12.16 2.13
CA GLY A 357 6.01 -13.39 2.72
C GLY A 357 5.97 -13.42 4.26
N ARG A 358 6.47 -12.39 4.96
CA ARG A 358 6.36 -12.32 6.43
C ARG A 358 4.91 -12.08 6.86
N THR A 359 4.51 -12.65 8.00
CA THR A 359 3.18 -12.42 8.57
C THR A 359 3.18 -11.18 9.45
N VAL A 360 2.07 -10.44 9.43
CA VAL A 360 1.75 -9.36 10.35
C VAL A 360 0.43 -9.62 11.05
N ARG A 361 0.34 -9.23 12.32
CA ARG A 361 -0.84 -9.42 13.17
C ARG A 361 -1.18 -8.14 13.91
N VAL A 362 -2.47 -7.98 14.22
CA VAL A 362 -2.88 -7.03 15.25
C VAL A 362 -2.22 -7.43 16.57
N GLY A 363 -1.66 -6.44 17.27
CA GLY A 363 -0.87 -6.62 18.49
C GLY A 363 0.64 -6.68 18.25
N ASP A 364 1.10 -6.87 17.01
CA ASP A 364 2.55 -6.90 16.72
C ASP A 364 3.23 -5.61 17.16
N ALA A 365 4.38 -5.77 17.81
CA ALA A 365 5.23 -4.66 18.21
C ALA A 365 5.72 -3.89 16.98
N VAL A 366 5.75 -2.57 17.10
CA VAL A 366 6.26 -1.66 16.08
C VAL A 366 7.36 -0.80 16.67
N VAL A 367 8.49 -0.76 15.96
CA VAL A 367 9.62 0.13 16.23
C VAL A 367 9.84 1.03 15.03
N VAL A 368 9.91 2.35 15.27
CA VAL A 368 10.36 3.31 14.24
C VAL A 368 11.88 3.26 14.21
N ALA A 369 12.43 2.47 13.28
CA ALA A 369 13.86 2.28 13.14
C ALA A 369 14.58 3.53 12.60
N ARG A 370 13.88 4.37 11.84
CA ARG A 370 14.46 5.59 11.26
C ARG A 370 13.43 6.68 10.99
N ARG A 371 13.88 7.93 11.13
CA ARG A 371 13.12 9.14 10.81
C ARG A 371 13.83 10.02 9.78
N VAL A 372 13.06 10.81 9.05
CA VAL A 372 13.55 11.94 8.24
C VAL A 372 13.46 13.24 9.04
N LYS A 373 14.34 14.20 8.73
CA LYS A 373 14.36 15.53 9.37
C LYS A 373 13.30 16.47 8.80
N GLU A 374 12.97 16.31 7.53
CA GLU A 374 11.98 17.11 6.82
C GLU A 374 10.93 16.22 6.18
N ARG A 375 9.72 16.76 6.00
CA ARG A 375 8.67 16.10 5.23
C ARG A 375 9.13 15.90 3.79
N THR A 376 8.78 14.75 3.22
CA THR A 376 8.96 14.48 1.80
C THR A 376 8.08 15.41 0.96
N VAL A 377 8.41 15.55 -0.32
CA VAL A 377 7.66 16.36 -1.28
C VAL A 377 6.82 15.43 -2.15
N TYR A 378 5.51 15.66 -2.19
CA TYR A 378 4.61 14.93 -3.05
C TYR A 378 4.79 15.36 -4.51
N ASP A 379 5.15 14.42 -5.39
CA ASP A 379 5.45 14.69 -6.80
C ASP A 379 4.83 13.66 -7.75
N TRP A 380 3.72 13.01 -7.35
CA TRP A 380 3.01 12.09 -8.23
C TRP A 380 2.34 12.85 -9.39
N PRO A 381 2.64 12.52 -10.66
CA PRO A 381 2.11 13.23 -11.82
C PRO A 381 0.57 13.24 -11.89
N GLY A 382 -0.01 14.42 -12.11
CA GLY A 382 -1.47 14.59 -12.25
C GLY A 382 -2.26 14.53 -10.94
N LEU A 383 -1.60 14.34 -9.79
CA LEU A 383 -2.20 14.46 -8.45
C LEU A 383 -1.70 15.69 -7.68
N THR A 384 -0.73 16.41 -8.23
CA THR A 384 -0.26 17.71 -7.75
C THR A 384 -0.79 18.81 -8.66
N ASN A 385 -1.03 19.99 -8.09
CA ASN A 385 -1.50 21.16 -8.85
C ASN A 385 -0.40 21.78 -9.71
#